data_AF-A0A7S4JF94-F1
#
_entry.id   AF-A0A7S4JF94-F1
#
_cell.length_a   1.000
_cell.length_b   1.000
_cell.length_c   1.000
_cell.angle_alpha   90.00
_cell.angle_beta   90.00
_cell.angle_gamma   90.00
#
_symmetry.space_group_name_H-M   'P 1'
#
loop_
_entity.id
_entity.type
_entity.pdbx_description
1 polymer ?
#
loop_
_entity_poly.entity_id
_entity_poly.type
_entity_poly.pdbx_seq_one_letter_code
_entity_poly.pdbx_strand_id
1 'polypeptide(L)'
;MQHIKDGQWEEHGCSVWRVVKTVEVQRTITVGDEDKTGQVYDVGDLISVDLVRPSRIPGSTNGPFLRLTDCTGWLFEHKYSERYMKRILVEDGLWDFYADNVPHGIGLRWHPFDGSSFLEPETTYLPMQKICCDKEVTAPSGVKAYRVQ
;
A
#
# COMPACT_ATOMS: atom_id res chain seq x y z
N MET A 1 13.84 -14.23 5.85
CA MET A 1 13.53 -13.44 7.07
C MET A 1 14.61 -12.37 7.20
N GLN A 2 14.42 -11.20 6.60
CA GLN A 2 15.36 -10.09 6.75
C GLN A 2 14.99 -9.32 8.02
N HIS A 3 15.80 -9.51 9.06
CA HIS A 3 15.80 -8.62 10.21
C HIS A 3 16.22 -7.22 9.71
N ILE A 4 15.32 -6.25 9.85
CA ILE A 4 15.65 -4.84 9.71
C ILE A 4 16.65 -4.53 10.83
N LYS A 5 17.91 -4.27 10.46
CA LYS A 5 18.92 -3.75 11.38
C LYS A 5 18.54 -2.31 11.74
N ASP A 6 18.68 -2.01 13.03
CA ASP A 6 18.42 -0.73 13.68
C ASP A 6 18.64 0.50 12.77
N GLY A 7 17.56 1.25 12.54
CA GLY A 7 17.63 2.64 12.08
C GLY A 7 17.93 2.90 10.60
N GLN A 8 17.92 1.90 9.73
CA GLN A 8 18.09 2.14 8.29
C GLN A 8 16.76 2.52 7.61
N TRP A 9 16.80 3.62 6.87
CA TRP A 9 15.72 4.12 6.04
C TRP A 9 15.49 3.16 4.87
N GLU A 10 14.25 2.69 4.69
CA GLU A 10 13.82 2.22 3.37
C GLU A 10 13.37 3.45 2.59
N GLU A 11 14.35 4.16 2.04
CA GLU A 11 14.09 5.43 1.34
C GLU A 11 13.47 5.24 -0.04
N HIS A 12 13.60 4.05 -0.65
CA HIS A 12 13.12 3.79 -2.00
C HIS A 12 12.70 2.32 -2.18
N GLY A 13 11.42 2.03 -1.97
CA GLY A 13 10.86 0.71 -2.28
C GLY A 13 9.34 0.73 -2.31
N CYS A 14 8.74 0.09 -3.32
CA CYS A 14 7.31 -0.20 -3.32
C CYS A 14 7.08 -1.38 -2.38
N SER A 15 6.73 -1.10 -1.12
CA SER A 15 6.36 -2.10 -0.13
C SER A 15 4.85 -2.15 0.01
N VAL A 16 4.31 -3.33 0.30
CA VAL A 16 2.86 -3.50 0.51
C VAL A 16 2.58 -3.84 1.97
N TRP A 17 1.59 -3.16 2.54
CA TRP A 17 1.16 -3.33 3.91
C TRP A 17 -0.31 -3.68 3.96
N ARG A 18 -0.66 -4.62 4.84
CA ARG A 18 -2.03 -5.02 5.12
C ARG A 18 -2.56 -4.31 6.34
N VAL A 19 -3.76 -3.77 6.23
CA VAL A 19 -4.53 -3.22 7.35
C VAL A 19 -4.98 -4.37 8.26
N VAL A 20 -4.62 -4.31 9.55
CA VAL A 20 -5.08 -5.26 10.58
C VAL A 20 -6.07 -4.65 11.56
N LYS A 21 -6.17 -3.31 11.59
CA LYS A 21 -7.23 -2.54 12.27
C LYS A 21 -7.60 -1.36 11.37
N THR A 22 -8.90 -1.07 11.24
CA THR A 22 -9.37 0.08 10.46
C THR A 22 -8.60 1.33 10.81
N VAL A 23 -8.10 2.02 9.78
CA VAL A 23 -7.17 3.13 9.92
C VAL A 23 -7.55 4.25 8.96
N GLU A 24 -7.36 5.49 9.42
CA GLU A 24 -7.64 6.69 8.62
C GLU A 24 -6.34 7.37 8.24
N VAL A 25 -6.26 7.82 6.99
CA VAL A 25 -5.10 8.53 6.44
C VAL A 25 -4.88 9.84 7.18
N GLN A 26 -3.62 10.11 7.47
CA GLN A 26 -3.14 11.30 8.15
C GLN A 26 -2.46 12.24 7.14
N ARG A 27 -2.70 13.54 7.26
CA ARG A 27 -1.99 14.56 6.47
C ARG A 27 -0.51 14.62 6.81
N THR A 28 -0.17 14.34 8.06
CA THR A 28 1.20 14.41 8.58
C THR A 28 1.59 13.15 9.35
N ILE A 29 2.85 13.09 9.80
CA ILE A 29 3.41 11.98 10.58
C ILE A 29 2.93 12.08 12.03
N THR A 30 1.66 11.74 12.26
CA THR A 30 1.03 11.76 13.59
C THR A 30 0.04 10.60 13.75
N VAL A 31 -0.43 10.39 14.98
CA VAL A 31 -1.55 9.49 15.30
C VAL A 31 -2.76 10.25 15.88
N GLY A 32 -2.64 11.58 15.98
CA GLY A 32 -3.67 12.49 16.47
C GLY A 32 -4.87 12.55 15.53
N ASP A 33 -6.01 13.00 16.06
CA ASP A 33 -7.25 13.04 15.29
C ASP A 33 -7.38 14.32 14.44
N GLU A 34 -6.57 15.33 14.73
CA GLU A 34 -6.55 16.64 14.07
C GLU A 34 -6.06 16.61 12.61
N ASP A 35 -5.28 15.60 12.24
CA ASP A 35 -4.67 15.47 10.91
C ASP A 35 -5.36 14.43 10.01
N LYS A 36 -6.46 13.86 10.48
CA LYS A 36 -7.29 12.91 9.73
C LYS A 36 -7.85 13.53 8.45
N THR A 37 -7.81 12.77 7.35
CA THR A 37 -8.27 13.26 6.03
C THR A 37 -9.72 12.88 5.71
N GLY A 38 -10.35 11.98 6.44
CA GLY A 38 -11.62 11.33 6.10
C GLY A 38 -11.47 10.06 5.27
N GLN A 39 -10.28 9.77 4.71
CA GLN A 39 -10.04 8.57 3.92
C GLN A 39 -9.69 7.39 4.84
N VAL A 40 -10.51 6.35 4.79
CA VAL A 40 -10.40 5.18 5.67
C VAL A 40 -10.09 3.93 4.87
N TYR A 41 -9.25 3.07 5.44
CA TYR A 41 -9.01 1.71 4.97
C TYR A 41 -9.45 0.70 6.01
N ASP A 42 -10.07 -0.39 5.54
CA ASP A 42 -10.67 -1.42 6.37
C ASP A 42 -9.74 -2.60 6.57
N VAL A 43 -10.06 -3.41 7.58
CA VAL A 43 -9.30 -4.61 7.91
C VAL A 43 -9.23 -5.55 6.70
N GLY A 44 -8.01 -5.89 6.30
CA GLY A 44 -7.74 -6.75 5.15
C GLY A 44 -7.23 -6.01 3.92
N ASP A 45 -7.47 -4.69 3.82
CA ASP A 45 -7.00 -3.90 2.68
C ASP A 45 -5.47 -3.95 2.55
N LEU A 46 -5.01 -4.01 1.31
CA LEU A 46 -3.59 -3.90 0.98
C LEU A 46 -3.29 -2.53 0.39
N ILE A 47 -2.23 -1.92 0.92
CA ILE A 47 -1.86 -0.55 0.63
C ILE A 47 -0.39 -0.51 0.22
N SER A 48 -0.11 0.29 -0.80
CA SER A 48 1.25 0.47 -1.31
C SER A 48 1.92 1.68 -0.63
N VAL A 49 3.14 1.49 -0.18
CA VAL A 49 3.93 2.43 0.61
C VAL A 49 5.30 2.63 -0.03
N ASP A 50 5.68 3.88 -0.28
CA ASP A 50 6.96 4.23 -0.89
C ASP A 50 8.04 4.67 0.12
N LEU A 51 7.63 5.01 1.34
CA LEU A 51 8.52 5.52 2.37
C LEU A 51 8.06 5.11 3.76
N VAL A 52 8.99 4.57 4.56
CA VAL A 52 8.78 4.21 5.96
C VAL A 52 9.66 5.09 6.85
N ARG A 53 9.06 5.72 7.87
CA ARG A 53 9.77 6.59 8.83
C ARG A 53 9.56 6.15 10.28
N PRO A 54 10.62 5.94 11.07
CA PRO A 54 10.45 5.67 12.50
C PRO A 54 9.87 6.90 13.23
N SER A 55 9.33 6.67 14.43
CA SER A 55 8.93 7.78 15.31
C SER A 55 10.13 8.62 15.70
N ARG A 56 9.95 9.95 15.67
CA ARG A 56 10.97 10.91 16.11
C ARG A 56 10.97 11.13 17.63
N ILE A 57 9.97 10.62 18.33
CA ILE A 57 9.82 10.77 19.77
C ILE A 57 10.48 9.56 20.46
N PRO A 58 11.57 9.74 21.22
CA PRO A 58 12.22 8.64 21.93
C PRO A 58 11.26 7.90 22.86
N GLY A 59 11.28 6.57 22.82
CA GLY A 59 10.41 5.72 23.65
C GLY A 59 8.94 5.70 23.23
N SER A 60 8.57 6.38 22.13
CA SER A 60 7.21 6.32 21.59
C SER A 60 6.87 4.92 21.09
N THR A 61 5.64 4.49 21.36
CA THR A 61 5.06 3.23 20.86
C THR A 61 4.23 3.43 19.59
N ASN A 62 4.31 4.61 18.99
CA ASN A 62 3.64 4.95 17.73
C ASN A 62 4.59 4.77 16.54
N GLY A 63 4.03 4.49 15.37
CA GLY A 63 4.77 4.26 14.14
C GLY A 63 5.34 2.84 14.03
N PRO A 64 6.29 2.59 13.11
CA PRO A 64 6.75 3.51 12.06
C PRO A 64 5.60 4.05 11.20
N PHE A 65 5.82 5.22 10.62
CA PHE A 65 4.87 5.93 9.76
C PHE A 65 5.12 5.59 8.30
N LEU A 66 4.05 5.42 7.55
CA LEU A 66 4.03 4.81 6.23
C LEU A 66 3.45 5.82 5.24
N ARG A 67 4.24 6.35 4.31
CA ARG A 67 3.72 7.25 3.26
C ARG A 67 3.10 6.44 2.15
N LEU A 68 1.91 6.83 1.72
CA LEU A 68 1.20 6.20 0.61
C LEU A 68 1.86 6.56 -0.73
N THR A 69 1.97 5.59 -1.64
CA THR A 69 2.55 5.80 -2.99
C THR A 69 1.81 6.82 -3.83
N ASP A 70 0.51 7.01 -3.58
CA ASP A 70 -0.33 7.99 -4.27
C ASP A 70 -0.19 9.42 -3.69
N CYS A 71 0.70 9.59 -2.70
CA CYS A 71 0.97 10.85 -2.02
C CYS A 71 -0.24 11.45 -1.28
N THR A 72 -1.31 10.68 -1.04
CA THR A 72 -2.51 11.17 -0.34
C THR A 72 -2.29 11.38 1.16
N GLY A 73 -1.27 10.75 1.74
CA GLY A 73 -0.88 11.02 3.12
C GLY A 73 -0.04 9.91 3.75
N TRP A 74 -0.24 9.74 5.06
CA TRP A 74 0.52 8.84 5.92
C TRP A 74 -0.40 7.91 6.71
N LEU A 75 0.08 6.71 6.96
CA LEU A 75 -0.46 5.76 7.93
C LEU A 75 0.62 5.45 8.98
N PHE A 76 0.32 4.54 9.90
CA PHE A 76 1.26 4.09 10.93
C PHE A 76 1.10 2.59 11.17
N GLU A 77 2.21 1.92 11.47
CA GLU A 77 2.19 0.51 11.84
C GLU A 77 1.60 0.31 13.24
N HIS A 78 1.96 1.17 14.21
CA HIS A 78 1.45 1.11 15.57
C HIS A 78 0.86 2.45 16.05
N LYS A 79 -0.15 2.36 16.91
CA LYS A 79 -0.72 3.47 17.69
C LYS A 79 -0.97 2.97 19.11
N TYR A 80 -0.36 3.64 20.09
CA TYR A 80 -0.42 3.28 21.51
C TYR A 80 -0.10 1.80 21.77
N SER A 81 0.99 1.31 21.18
CA SER A 81 1.44 -0.10 21.25
C SER A 81 0.55 -1.12 20.54
N GLU A 82 -0.58 -0.71 19.97
CA GLU A 82 -1.42 -1.59 19.17
C GLU A 82 -0.99 -1.56 17.70
N ARG A 83 -0.97 -2.72 17.04
CA ARG A 83 -0.65 -2.84 15.62
C ARG A 83 -1.86 -2.58 14.75
N TYR A 84 -1.70 -1.69 13.78
CA TYR A 84 -2.69 -1.31 12.76
C TYR A 84 -2.32 -1.81 11.37
N MET A 85 -1.04 -1.98 11.08
CA MET A 85 -0.56 -2.45 9.78
C MET A 85 0.39 -3.63 9.94
N LYS A 86 0.47 -4.48 8.91
CA LYS A 86 1.44 -5.58 8.82
C LYS A 86 2.03 -5.62 7.43
N ARG A 87 3.35 -5.53 7.32
CA ARG A 87 4.06 -5.67 6.04
C ARG A 87 3.81 -7.06 5.43
N ILE A 88 3.57 -7.09 4.12
CA ILE A 88 3.38 -8.31 3.33
C ILE A 88 4.57 -8.49 2.40
N LEU A 89 4.87 -9.75 2.06
CA LEU A 89 5.91 -10.06 1.11
C LEU A 89 5.46 -9.63 -0.29
N VAL A 90 6.34 -8.93 -1.00
CA VAL A 90 6.20 -8.61 -2.41
C VAL A 90 7.21 -9.45 -3.16
N GLU A 91 6.76 -10.17 -4.18
CA GLU A 91 7.61 -10.99 -5.02
C GLU A 91 8.16 -10.15 -6.17
N ASP A 92 9.48 -10.22 -6.37
CA ASP A 92 10.14 -9.66 -7.55
C ASP A 92 10.12 -10.68 -8.69
N GLY A 93 9.84 -10.23 -9.90
CA GLY A 93 9.79 -11.09 -11.07
C GLY A 93 9.56 -10.31 -12.36
N LEU A 94 9.28 -11.03 -13.44
CA LEU A 94 8.90 -10.44 -14.72
C LEU A 94 7.66 -11.18 -15.22
N TRP A 95 6.57 -10.45 -15.39
CA TRP A 95 5.32 -10.98 -15.90
C TRP A 95 4.83 -10.14 -17.06
N ASP A 96 4.32 -10.82 -18.09
CA ASP A 96 3.73 -10.22 -19.26
C ASP A 96 2.30 -10.72 -19.39
N PHE A 97 1.35 -9.79 -19.45
CA PHE A 97 -0.07 -10.09 -19.63
C PHE A 97 -0.61 -9.36 -20.86
N TYR A 98 -1.73 -9.84 -21.36
CA TYR A 98 -2.60 -9.06 -22.24
C TYR A 98 -3.87 -8.72 -21.48
N ALA A 99 -4.35 -7.48 -21.63
CA ALA A 99 -5.63 -7.08 -21.06
C ALA A 99 -6.77 -7.86 -21.76
N ASP A 100 -7.34 -8.85 -21.06
CA ASP A 100 -8.40 -9.72 -21.58
C ASP A 100 -9.72 -9.49 -20.84
N ASN A 101 -10.22 -8.25 -20.90
CA ASN A 101 -11.49 -7.85 -20.28
C ASN A 101 -12.34 -7.08 -21.29
N VAL A 102 -12.78 -7.72 -22.37
CA VAL A 102 -13.55 -7.10 -23.45
C VAL A 102 -14.97 -6.73 -22.96
N PRO A 103 -15.51 -5.54 -23.31
CA PRO A 103 -14.89 -4.45 -24.07
C PRO A 103 -14.16 -3.41 -23.20
N HIS A 104 -14.11 -3.61 -21.89
CA HIS A 104 -13.81 -2.57 -20.91
C HIS A 104 -12.32 -2.31 -20.66
N GLY A 105 -11.45 -3.32 -20.83
CA GLY A 105 -10.03 -3.22 -20.49
C GLY A 105 -9.75 -3.37 -18.98
N ILE A 106 -8.54 -3.01 -18.56
CA ILE A 106 -8.07 -3.12 -17.16
C ILE A 106 -7.62 -1.74 -16.67
N GLY A 107 -8.27 -1.25 -15.61
CA GLY A 107 -7.90 0.00 -14.95
C GLY A 107 -6.70 -0.16 -14.01
N LEU A 108 -5.71 0.72 -14.13
CA LEU A 108 -4.59 0.82 -13.20
C LEU A 108 -5.06 1.40 -11.86
N ARG A 109 -4.63 0.78 -10.76
CA ARG A 109 -4.93 1.25 -9.40
C ARG A 109 -3.66 1.71 -8.71
N TRP A 110 -3.79 2.72 -7.85
CA TRP A 110 -2.71 3.20 -6.99
C TRP A 110 -2.28 2.21 -5.92
N HIS A 111 -3.21 1.38 -5.48
CA HIS A 111 -3.04 0.46 -4.37
C HIS A 111 -3.67 -0.90 -4.71
N PRO A 112 -3.08 -2.01 -4.21
CA PRO A 112 -3.58 -3.36 -4.45
C PRO A 112 -4.77 -3.72 -3.54
N PHE A 113 -5.69 -2.79 -3.27
CA PHE A 113 -6.83 -3.02 -2.38
C PHE A 113 -8.00 -3.69 -3.11
N ASP A 114 -8.66 -4.61 -2.41
CA ASP A 114 -9.80 -5.40 -2.90
C ASP A 114 -11.16 -4.71 -2.69
N GLY A 115 -11.17 -3.60 -1.94
CA GLY A 115 -12.37 -2.80 -1.67
C GLY A 115 -13.01 -2.15 -2.91
N SER A 116 -14.23 -1.67 -2.74
CA SER A 116 -15.09 -1.11 -3.80
C SER A 116 -14.91 0.39 -4.04
N SER A 117 -13.78 0.98 -3.66
CA SER A 117 -13.51 2.39 -3.95
C SER A 117 -13.48 2.60 -5.47
N PHE A 118 -14.55 3.21 -5.98
CA PHE A 118 -14.76 3.57 -7.38
C PHE A 118 -13.97 4.82 -7.74
N LEU A 119 -12.65 4.78 -7.54
CA LEU A 119 -11.79 5.78 -8.16
C LEU A 119 -11.61 5.38 -9.62
N GLU A 120 -12.00 6.26 -10.54
CA GLU A 120 -11.72 6.06 -11.95
C GLU A 120 -10.20 5.99 -12.14
N PRO A 121 -9.70 4.94 -12.83
CA PRO A 121 -8.28 4.78 -13.06
C PRO A 121 -7.79 5.86 -14.03
N GLU A 122 -6.67 6.52 -13.71
CA GLU A 122 -6.06 7.48 -14.65
C GLU A 122 -5.59 6.80 -15.94
N THR A 123 -5.21 5.52 -15.85
CA THR A 123 -4.77 4.71 -16.99
C THR A 123 -5.63 3.46 -17.12
N THR A 124 -6.15 3.22 -18.31
CA THR A 124 -6.85 1.97 -18.66
C THR A 124 -6.13 1.28 -19.81
N TYR A 125 -5.76 0.03 -19.61
CA TYR A 125 -5.24 -0.84 -20.66
C TYR A 125 -6.41 -1.44 -21.43
N LEU A 126 -6.55 -1.04 -22.69
CA LEU A 126 -7.59 -1.53 -23.59
C LEU A 126 -7.38 -3.01 -23.94
N PRO A 127 -8.44 -3.71 -24.37
CA PRO A 127 -8.32 -5.13 -24.72
C PRO A 127 -7.17 -5.42 -25.69
N MET A 128 -6.46 -6.52 -25.43
CA MET A 128 -5.28 -6.97 -26.18
C MET A 128 -4.03 -6.08 -26.06
N GLN A 129 -4.04 -5.02 -25.24
CA GLN A 129 -2.80 -4.32 -24.91
C GLN A 129 -1.93 -5.16 -23.99
N LYS A 130 -0.62 -5.18 -24.27
CA LYS A 130 0.37 -5.85 -23.43
C LYS A 130 0.64 -5.01 -22.17
N ILE A 131 0.68 -5.66 -21.01
CA ILE A 131 1.02 -5.08 -19.72
C ILE A 131 2.24 -5.82 -19.20
N CYS A 132 3.33 -5.08 -18.94
CA CYS A 132 4.55 -5.61 -18.36
C CYS A 132 4.61 -5.26 -16.87
N CYS A 133 4.88 -6.26 -16.03
CA CYS A 133 4.88 -6.10 -14.58
C CYS A 133 6.17 -6.65 -13.97
N ASP A 134 6.58 -6.08 -12.85
CA ASP A 134 7.84 -6.44 -12.18
C ASP A 134 7.74 -6.77 -10.69
N LYS A 135 6.54 -6.65 -10.12
CA LYS A 135 6.24 -7.07 -8.75
C LYS A 135 4.87 -7.74 -8.67
N GLU A 136 4.74 -8.72 -7.78
CA GLU A 136 3.48 -9.40 -7.45
C GLU A 136 3.23 -9.36 -5.94
N VAL A 137 1.96 -9.18 -5.55
CA VAL A 137 1.48 -9.44 -4.19
C VAL A 137 0.20 -10.26 -4.24
N THR A 138 0.06 -11.23 -3.33
CA THR A 138 -1.16 -12.01 -3.16
C THR A 138 -1.90 -11.56 -1.91
N ALA A 139 -3.15 -11.10 -2.08
CA ALA A 139 -4.03 -10.74 -0.98
C ALA A 139 -4.51 -11.98 -0.22
N PRO A 140 -4.97 -11.83 1.05
CA PRO A 140 -5.56 -12.95 1.79
C PRO A 140 -6.76 -13.60 1.10
N SER A 141 -7.46 -12.85 0.24
CA SER A 141 -8.55 -13.32 -0.62
C SER A 141 -8.09 -14.30 -1.71
N GLY A 142 -6.78 -14.37 -2.00
CA GLY A 142 -6.19 -15.08 -3.12
C GLY A 142 -6.07 -14.25 -4.40
N VAL A 143 -6.61 -13.02 -4.41
CA VAL A 143 -6.44 -12.09 -5.54
C VAL A 143 -4.98 -11.67 -5.64
N LYS A 144 -4.45 -11.66 -6.85
CA LYS A 144 -3.09 -11.20 -7.15
C LYS A 144 -3.13 -9.80 -7.75
N ALA A 145 -2.26 -8.93 -7.26
CA ALA A 145 -2.02 -7.62 -7.83
C ALA A 145 -0.58 -7.54 -8.33
N TYR A 146 -0.40 -6.82 -9.44
CA TYR A 146 0.89 -6.67 -10.09
C TYR A 146 1.25 -5.19 -10.27
N ARG A 147 2.52 -4.84 -10.08
CA ARG A 147 3.02 -3.49 -10.37
C ARG A 147 3.38 -3.38 -11.84
N VAL A 148 2.78 -2.42 -12.54
CA VAL A 148 3.09 -2.09 -13.93
C VAL A 148 4.35 -1.21 -14.00
N GLN A 149 5.17 -1.42 -15.04
CA GLN A 149 6.40 -0.64 -15.33
C GLN A 149 6.15 0.61 -16.16
#